data_AF-A0AA87AYI7-F1
#
_entry.id   AF-A0AA87AYI7-F1
#
_cell.length_a   1.000
_cell.length_b   1.000
_cell.length_c   1.000
_cell.angle_alpha   90.00
_cell.angle_beta   90.00
_cell.angle_gamma   90.00
#
_symmetry.space_group_name_H-M   'P 1'
#
loop_
_entity.id
_entity.type
_entity.pdbx_description
1 polymer ?
#
loop_
_entity_poly.entity_id
_entity_poly.type
_entity_poly.pdbx_seq_one_letter_code
_entity_poly.pdbx_strand_id
1 'polypeptide(L)'
;MTDLISSDWKELDADNTQPSPNGVAGGYSPSSVAPIIRSIRGSLKRFYNQANPVYTSTGTGNAYVLTFEAAPAGYSKGIIYRFWAHATNTGAATLNINQLGTKAIVSGFDGSPLIAGQIVSGRAVEVVYNGTAFELISLAFTPVQQGGGTNQGTAKISLGMSSGNRLLMQADSTDYSDTFPININGNATTLAGYTPSTLPVSTPVQTAFDTVEAALSLKSPLASPVFTGTPTAPTPAQGNNSTRLATTAYVDTGLAGKLNTSGGVLAGGMTIVADGGSGAPLLGLRNTNNGNAVMSFGAAGRTTALATIGQRVNGNTFIGANTNGWDFAPDGTLWLPGGGRLGSDGNVFLPYFNEWISNILARSNRLRYGGVQWADVR
;
A
#
# COMPACT_ATOMS: atom_id res chain seq x y z
N MET A 1 33.77 47.53 -52.13
CA MET A 1 34.89 47.57 -53.10
C MET A 1 34.46 46.62 -54.20
N THR A 2 33.97 47.15 -55.32
CA THR A 2 33.61 46.29 -56.47
C THR A 2 34.82 45.47 -56.90
N ASP A 3 36.00 46.06 -56.78
CA ASP A 3 37.27 45.56 -57.30
C ASP A 3 37.75 44.26 -56.61
N LEU A 4 37.37 44.02 -55.35
CA LEU A 4 37.63 42.76 -54.62
C LEU A 4 36.68 41.62 -55.01
N ILE A 5 35.53 41.96 -55.59
CA ILE A 5 34.43 41.03 -55.86
C ILE A 5 34.26 40.83 -57.38
N SER A 6 34.72 41.79 -58.17
CA SER A 6 34.84 41.68 -59.61
C SER A 6 36.05 40.80 -59.95
N SER A 7 36.04 40.24 -61.14
CA SER A 7 37.15 39.44 -61.66
C SER A 7 38.40 40.26 -62.00
N ASP A 8 38.41 41.56 -61.70
CA ASP A 8 39.47 42.49 -62.08
C ASP A 8 40.73 42.30 -61.24
N TRP A 9 40.58 42.12 -59.93
CA TRP A 9 41.70 41.83 -59.03
C TRP A 9 41.87 40.32 -58.88
N LYS A 10 43.13 39.89 -58.85
CA LYS A 10 43.53 38.48 -58.82
C LYS A 10 44.18 38.15 -57.48
N GLU A 11 44.06 36.90 -57.06
CA GLU A 11 44.69 36.42 -55.83
C GLU A 11 46.22 36.36 -55.94
N LEU A 12 46.75 36.10 -57.14
CA LEU A 12 48.18 36.12 -57.41
C LEU A 12 48.65 37.54 -57.69
N ASP A 13 49.64 38.00 -56.91
CA ASP A 13 50.22 39.35 -57.04
C ASP A 13 50.67 39.65 -58.48
N ALA A 14 51.25 38.65 -59.16
CA ALA A 14 51.76 38.76 -60.53
C ALA A 14 50.66 39.04 -61.58
N ASP A 15 49.39 38.77 -61.28
CA ASP A 15 48.28 38.91 -62.23
C ASP A 15 47.52 40.23 -62.07
N ASN A 16 47.86 41.05 -61.07
CA ASN A 16 47.24 42.36 -60.81
C ASN A 16 47.86 43.52 -61.62
N THR A 17 48.20 43.27 -62.89
CA THR A 17 48.98 44.19 -63.74
C THR A 17 48.15 45.24 -64.48
N GLN A 18 46.84 45.28 -64.27
CA GLN A 18 45.92 46.22 -64.94
C GLN A 18 46.14 47.67 -64.47
N PRO A 19 45.76 48.68 -65.28
CA PRO A 19 45.76 50.07 -64.84
C PRO A 19 44.80 50.30 -63.66
N SER A 20 45.15 51.23 -62.77
CA SER A 20 44.25 51.69 -61.72
C SER A 20 42.90 52.14 -62.30
N PRO A 21 41.75 51.77 -61.71
CA PRO A 21 41.57 51.17 -60.38
C PRO A 21 41.68 49.63 -60.33
N ASN A 22 41.87 48.94 -61.45
CA ASN A 22 41.74 47.49 -61.57
C ASN A 22 43.04 46.71 -61.29
N GLY A 23 44.14 47.40 -61.01
CA GLY A 23 45.44 46.79 -60.68
C GLY A 23 46.53 47.84 -60.48
N VAL A 24 47.79 47.39 -60.50
CA VAL A 24 48.99 48.23 -60.46
C VAL A 24 49.97 47.78 -61.55
N ALA A 25 50.02 48.49 -62.69
CA ALA A 25 51.08 48.30 -63.67
C ALA A 25 52.46 48.80 -63.17
N GLY A 26 53.55 48.22 -63.68
CA GLY A 26 54.90 48.73 -63.38
C GLY A 26 55.21 50.05 -64.10
N GLY A 27 56.00 50.94 -63.47
CA GLY A 27 56.58 52.12 -64.14
C GLY A 27 55.81 53.45 -64.04
N TYR A 28 54.89 53.61 -63.08
CA TYR A 28 54.15 54.87 -62.89
C TYR A 28 55.03 56.04 -62.42
N SER A 29 54.79 57.24 -62.98
CA SER A 29 55.31 58.49 -62.44
C SER A 29 54.74 58.75 -61.03
N PRO A 30 55.45 59.44 -60.13
CA PRO A 30 54.95 59.73 -58.77
C PRO A 30 53.55 60.36 -58.71
N SER A 31 53.17 61.18 -59.71
CA SER A 31 51.83 61.78 -59.81
C SER A 31 50.72 60.78 -60.13
N SER A 32 51.05 59.68 -60.83
CA SER A 32 50.09 58.63 -61.22
C SER A 32 49.84 57.62 -60.11
N VAL A 33 50.72 57.53 -59.12
CA VAL A 33 50.57 56.65 -57.94
C VAL A 33 49.50 57.18 -56.97
N ALA A 34 49.34 58.50 -56.86
CA ALA A 34 48.44 59.11 -55.88
C ALA A 34 46.95 58.78 -56.11
N PRO A 35 46.41 58.77 -57.36
CA PRO A 35 45.06 58.24 -57.63
C PRO A 35 44.88 56.77 -57.22
N ILE A 36 45.89 55.92 -57.43
CA ILE A 36 45.87 54.50 -57.05
C ILE A 36 45.70 54.36 -55.54
N ILE A 37 46.54 55.07 -54.78
CA ILE A 37 46.47 55.07 -53.31
C ILE A 37 45.11 55.59 -52.83
N ARG A 38 44.56 56.63 -53.47
CA ARG A 38 43.22 57.14 -53.11
C ARG A 38 42.13 56.09 -53.38
N SER A 39 42.20 55.37 -54.49
CA SER A 39 41.28 54.28 -54.80
C SER A 39 41.34 53.19 -53.73
N ILE A 40 42.54 52.72 -53.39
CA ILE A 40 42.77 51.71 -52.34
C ILE A 40 42.27 52.19 -50.96
N ARG A 41 42.51 53.45 -50.60
CA ARG A 41 42.03 54.03 -49.32
C ARG A 41 40.50 54.09 -49.28
N GLY A 42 39.87 54.56 -50.36
CA GLY A 42 38.42 54.61 -50.46
C GLY A 42 37.79 53.22 -50.43
N SER A 43 38.45 52.25 -51.08
CA SER A 43 37.99 50.87 -51.10
C SER A 43 38.06 50.22 -49.71
N LEU A 44 39.19 50.38 -49.00
CA LEU A 44 39.35 49.89 -47.62
C LEU A 44 38.33 50.53 -46.67
N LYS A 45 38.07 51.84 -46.79
CA LYS A 45 37.06 52.51 -45.97
C LYS A 45 35.65 51.98 -46.22
N ARG A 46 35.29 51.70 -47.48
CA ARG A 46 34.00 51.07 -47.82
C ARG A 46 33.89 49.67 -47.20
N PHE A 47 34.92 48.84 -47.34
CA PHE A 47 34.94 47.51 -46.74
C PHE A 47 34.78 47.59 -45.21
N TYR A 48 35.54 48.46 -44.55
CA TYR A 48 35.44 48.67 -43.10
C TYR A 48 34.02 49.06 -42.69
N ASN A 49 33.41 50.03 -43.37
CA ASN A 49 32.07 50.51 -43.05
C ASN A 49 30.96 49.46 -43.30
N GLN A 50 31.18 48.53 -44.24
CA GLN A 50 30.24 47.43 -44.51
C GLN A 50 30.41 46.30 -43.49
N ALA A 51 31.65 45.90 -43.20
CA ALA A 51 31.97 44.79 -42.31
C ALA A 51 31.90 45.13 -40.81
N ASN A 52 31.70 46.40 -40.44
CA ASN A 52 31.58 46.84 -39.04
C ASN A 52 30.30 47.66 -38.87
N PRO A 53 29.62 47.56 -37.71
CA PRO A 53 28.38 48.29 -37.45
C PRO A 53 28.66 49.78 -37.17
N VAL A 54 29.01 50.53 -38.22
CA VAL A 54 29.25 51.97 -38.18
C VAL A 54 27.93 52.74 -38.33
N TYR A 55 27.03 52.23 -39.17
CA TYR A 55 25.74 52.87 -39.46
C TYR A 55 24.62 52.23 -38.66
N THR A 56 23.66 53.06 -38.25
CA THR A 56 22.35 52.59 -37.78
C THR A 56 21.42 52.53 -38.98
N SER A 57 20.68 51.44 -39.11
CA SER A 57 19.60 51.34 -40.10
C SER A 57 18.54 52.41 -39.90
N THR A 58 17.74 52.65 -40.93
CA THR A 58 16.52 53.47 -40.88
C THR A 58 15.36 52.66 -41.45
N GLY A 59 14.21 53.29 -41.65
CA GLY A 59 13.02 52.65 -42.22
C GLY A 59 11.88 52.56 -41.22
N THR A 60 10.98 51.61 -41.43
CA THR A 60 9.76 51.45 -40.64
C THR A 60 9.51 49.98 -40.34
N GLY A 61 9.39 49.63 -39.05
CA GLY A 61 9.07 48.28 -38.60
C GLY A 61 10.07 47.24 -39.10
N ASN A 62 9.60 46.33 -39.95
CA ASN A 62 10.40 45.21 -40.49
C ASN A 62 11.21 45.58 -41.75
N ALA A 63 11.07 46.80 -42.27
CA ALA A 63 11.80 47.27 -43.42
C ALA A 63 13.04 48.05 -42.98
N TYR A 64 14.19 47.39 -42.98
CA TYR A 64 15.48 47.99 -42.65
C TYR A 64 16.11 48.61 -43.89
N VAL A 65 16.60 49.85 -43.76
CA VAL A 65 17.27 50.59 -44.83
C VAL A 65 18.66 51.01 -44.36
N LEU A 66 19.68 50.70 -45.15
CA LEU A 66 21.05 51.18 -44.94
C LEU A 66 21.46 52.11 -46.07
N THR A 67 22.12 53.21 -45.73
CA THR A 67 22.64 54.16 -46.70
C THR A 67 24.11 54.44 -46.38
N PHE A 68 24.99 53.84 -47.19
CA PHE A 68 26.40 54.17 -47.18
C PHE A 68 26.64 55.40 -48.05
N GLU A 69 27.63 56.21 -47.71
CA GLU A 69 28.01 57.41 -48.49
C GLU A 69 28.39 57.04 -49.94
N ALA A 70 29.17 55.97 -50.10
CA ALA A 70 29.44 55.36 -51.39
C ALA A 70 28.59 54.11 -51.56
N ALA A 71 27.58 54.18 -52.43
CA ALA A 71 26.69 53.06 -52.73
C ALA A 71 27.49 51.86 -53.26
N PRO A 72 27.20 50.63 -52.79
CA PRO A 72 27.67 49.42 -53.48
C PRO A 72 27.11 49.39 -54.90
N ALA A 73 27.83 48.81 -55.86
CA ALA A 73 27.32 48.68 -57.24
C ALA A 73 26.17 47.64 -57.37
N GLY A 74 26.04 46.76 -56.39
CA GLY A 74 25.03 45.71 -56.33
C GLY A 74 25.26 44.79 -55.13
N TYR A 75 24.40 43.78 -54.99
CA TYR A 75 24.59 42.72 -54.00
C TYR A 75 25.42 41.59 -54.60
N SER A 76 26.55 41.29 -53.98
CA SER A 76 27.40 40.16 -54.33
C SER A 76 27.38 39.12 -53.23
N LYS A 77 27.35 37.83 -53.62
CA LYS A 77 27.33 36.72 -52.68
C LYS A 77 28.56 36.75 -51.77
N GLY A 78 28.37 36.45 -50.48
CA GLY A 78 29.41 36.39 -49.46
C GLY A 78 29.72 37.72 -48.78
N ILE A 79 29.14 38.84 -49.22
CA ILE A 79 29.39 40.13 -48.58
C ILE A 79 28.63 40.23 -47.26
N ILE A 80 29.40 40.54 -46.20
CA ILE A 80 28.91 40.81 -44.86
C ILE A 80 28.51 42.28 -44.75
N TYR A 81 27.33 42.52 -44.19
CA TYR A 81 26.90 43.84 -43.76
C TYR A 81 26.59 43.80 -42.27
N ARG A 82 27.25 44.68 -41.50
CA ARG A 82 26.97 44.89 -40.08
C ARG A 82 26.40 46.28 -39.85
N PHE A 83 25.38 46.38 -38.99
CA PHE A 83 24.71 47.64 -38.68
C PHE A 83 24.01 47.60 -37.33
N TRP A 84 23.69 48.77 -36.76
CA TRP A 84 22.79 48.86 -35.60
C TRP A 84 21.32 48.89 -36.06
N ALA A 85 20.46 48.06 -35.47
CA ALA A 85 19.03 48.04 -35.80
C ALA A 85 18.28 49.25 -35.21
N HIS A 86 17.45 49.93 -35.99
CA HIS A 86 16.59 51.02 -35.49
C HIS A 86 15.31 50.53 -34.81
N ALA A 87 14.86 49.32 -35.15
CA ALA A 87 13.62 48.74 -34.66
C ALA A 87 13.79 47.24 -34.40
N THR A 88 12.97 46.70 -33.49
CA THR A 88 12.81 45.26 -33.31
C THR A 88 11.84 44.75 -34.36
N ASN A 89 12.17 43.66 -35.05
CA ASN A 89 11.26 43.10 -36.05
C ASN A 89 10.06 42.41 -35.35
N THR A 90 8.86 42.56 -35.91
CA THR A 90 7.62 41.92 -35.45
C THR A 90 7.15 40.80 -36.38
N GLY A 91 7.91 40.52 -37.44
CA GLY A 91 7.66 39.48 -38.44
C GLY A 91 8.77 39.44 -39.48
N ALA A 92 8.46 38.97 -40.70
CA ALA A 92 9.42 38.86 -41.79
C ALA A 92 10.10 40.21 -42.08
N ALA A 93 11.44 40.23 -42.07
CA ALA A 93 12.24 41.42 -42.23
C ALA A 93 12.88 41.53 -43.62
N THR A 94 13.16 42.75 -44.04
CA THR A 94 13.84 43.03 -45.31
C THR A 94 14.95 44.06 -45.11
N LEU A 95 15.99 43.99 -45.94
CA LEU A 95 17.06 44.98 -46.01
C LEU A 95 17.12 45.58 -47.42
N ASN A 96 17.18 46.91 -47.48
CA ASN A 96 17.49 47.65 -48.71
C ASN A 96 18.71 48.54 -48.47
N ILE A 97 19.76 48.34 -49.24
CA ILE A 97 21.00 49.12 -49.15
C ILE A 97 21.06 50.08 -50.33
N ASN A 98 21.18 51.39 -50.06
CA ASN A 98 21.36 52.42 -51.09
C ASN A 98 20.37 52.33 -52.29
N GLN A 99 19.15 51.86 -52.06
CA GLN A 99 18.13 51.65 -53.10
C GLN A 99 18.51 50.63 -54.19
N LEU A 100 19.45 49.72 -53.91
CA LEU A 100 19.85 48.64 -54.83
C LEU A 100 18.76 47.57 -55.03
N GLY A 101 17.70 47.63 -54.21
CA GLY A 101 16.56 46.72 -54.25
C GLY A 101 16.36 46.03 -52.92
N THR A 102 15.10 45.87 -52.52
CA THR A 102 14.74 45.22 -51.26
C THR A 102 14.99 43.72 -51.33
N LYS A 103 15.71 43.17 -50.34
CA LYS A 103 15.95 41.73 -50.18
C LYS A 103 15.43 41.27 -48.82
N ALA A 104 14.92 40.04 -48.76
CA ALA A 104 14.54 39.44 -47.48
C ALA A 104 15.76 39.26 -46.57
N ILE A 105 15.56 39.43 -45.27
CA ILE A 105 16.47 38.88 -44.26
C ILE A 105 15.85 37.55 -43.80
N VAL A 106 16.64 36.49 -43.83
CA VAL A 106 16.21 35.12 -43.52
C VAL A 106 17.06 34.53 -42.41
N SER A 107 16.54 33.49 -41.77
CA SER A 107 17.25 32.69 -40.78
C SER A 107 18.52 32.08 -41.38
N GLY A 108 19.67 32.30 -40.75
CA GLY A 108 20.93 31.65 -41.15
C GLY A 108 20.96 30.14 -40.88
N PHE A 109 19.93 29.59 -40.24
CA PHE A 109 19.84 28.14 -39.96
C PHE A 109 19.13 27.37 -41.09
N ASP A 110 17.97 27.85 -41.54
CA ASP A 110 17.09 27.12 -42.48
C ASP A 110 16.57 27.97 -43.65
N GLY A 111 17.00 29.24 -43.75
CA GLY A 111 16.58 30.15 -44.83
C GLY A 111 15.11 30.60 -44.76
N SER A 112 14.40 30.29 -43.66
CA SER A 112 13.02 30.72 -43.45
C SER A 112 12.93 32.24 -43.18
N PRO A 113 11.77 32.88 -43.45
CA PRO A 113 11.55 34.29 -43.07
C PRO A 113 11.72 34.50 -41.57
N LEU A 114 12.28 35.64 -41.17
CA LEU A 114 12.45 35.92 -39.74
C LEU A 114 11.10 36.00 -38.99
N ILE A 115 11.09 35.52 -37.75
CA ILE A 115 10.00 35.69 -36.78
C ILE A 115 10.26 36.89 -35.86
N ALA A 116 9.21 37.36 -35.18
CA ALA A 116 9.29 38.50 -34.27
C ALA A 116 10.42 38.37 -33.24
N GLY A 117 11.21 39.43 -33.05
CA GLY A 117 12.27 39.51 -32.04
C GLY A 117 13.64 39.01 -32.50
N GLN A 118 13.79 38.47 -33.72
CA GLN A 118 15.08 37.97 -34.22
C GLN A 118 16.07 39.10 -34.58
N ILE A 119 15.60 40.32 -34.75
CA ILE A 119 16.40 41.54 -34.77
C ILE A 119 15.83 42.43 -33.67
N VAL A 120 16.69 42.91 -32.77
CA VAL A 120 16.29 43.75 -31.64
C VAL A 120 16.81 45.17 -31.84
N SER A 121 15.94 46.17 -31.60
CA SER A 121 16.32 47.59 -31.67
C SER A 121 17.54 47.90 -30.81
N GLY A 122 18.47 48.69 -31.35
CA GLY A 122 19.72 49.09 -30.70
C GLY A 122 20.78 47.99 -30.61
N ARG A 123 20.55 46.79 -31.16
CA ARG A 123 21.56 45.71 -31.22
C ARG A 123 22.26 45.68 -32.57
N ALA A 124 23.51 45.22 -32.54
CA ALA A 124 24.30 45.00 -33.74
C ALA A 124 23.75 43.77 -34.48
N VAL A 125 23.48 43.97 -35.76
CA VAL A 125 23.00 42.95 -36.69
C VAL A 125 24.13 42.63 -37.65
N GLU A 126 24.33 41.35 -37.93
CA GLU A 126 25.24 40.85 -38.95
C GLU A 126 24.46 40.00 -39.93
N VAL A 127 24.55 40.35 -41.21
CA VAL A 127 23.96 39.59 -42.30
C VAL A 127 24.99 39.31 -43.39
N VAL A 128 24.85 38.16 -44.05
CA VAL A 128 25.64 37.78 -45.24
C VAL A 128 24.70 37.65 -46.42
N TYR A 129 25.03 38.23 -47.58
CA TYR A 129 24.23 37.99 -48.78
C TYR A 129 24.54 36.61 -49.39
N ASN A 130 23.54 35.75 -49.54
CA ASN A 130 23.73 34.37 -50.05
C ASN A 130 23.59 34.24 -51.58
N GLY A 131 23.30 35.35 -52.27
CA GLY A 131 23.01 35.40 -53.71
C GLY A 131 21.54 35.74 -54.02
N THR A 132 20.62 35.47 -53.09
CA THR A 132 19.18 35.71 -53.24
C THR A 132 18.60 36.57 -52.11
N ALA A 133 19.02 36.32 -50.87
CA ALA A 133 18.57 36.97 -49.64
C ALA A 133 19.76 37.26 -48.70
N PHE A 134 19.51 38.00 -47.62
CA PHE A 134 20.44 38.23 -46.53
C PHE A 134 20.22 37.20 -45.43
N GLU A 135 21.21 36.35 -45.13
CA GLU A 135 21.17 35.42 -44.01
C GLU A 135 21.62 36.12 -42.73
N LEU A 136 20.79 36.07 -41.69
CA LEU A 136 21.10 36.58 -40.36
C LEU A 136 22.08 35.65 -39.66
N ILE A 137 23.28 36.15 -39.35
CA ILE A 137 24.35 35.42 -38.66
C ILE A 137 24.32 35.66 -37.14
N SER A 138 23.71 36.75 -36.70
CA SER A 138 23.59 37.08 -35.28
C SER A 138 22.56 36.18 -34.58
N LEU A 139 22.98 35.53 -33.48
CA LEU A 139 22.08 34.80 -32.58
C LEU A 139 21.37 35.81 -31.67
N ALA A 140 20.21 36.31 -32.08
CA ALA A 140 19.43 37.23 -31.25
C ALA A 140 18.52 36.53 -30.22
N PHE A 141 18.38 35.19 -30.28
CA PHE A 141 17.43 34.48 -29.42
C PHE A 141 18.12 33.76 -28.25
N THR A 142 17.77 34.20 -27.06
CA THR A 142 17.51 33.35 -25.91
C THR A 142 16.00 33.08 -25.93
N PRO A 143 15.52 31.91 -26.41
CA PRO A 143 16.16 30.60 -26.31
C PRO A 143 17.21 30.17 -27.35
N VAL A 144 18.23 29.39 -26.92
CA VAL A 144 19.02 28.54 -27.84
C VAL A 144 18.12 27.41 -28.35
N GLN A 145 18.02 27.24 -29.68
CA GLN A 145 17.24 26.17 -30.31
C GLN A 145 18.18 25.14 -30.96
N GLN A 146 18.07 23.86 -30.60
CA GLN A 146 18.89 22.77 -31.13
C GLN A 146 18.01 21.57 -31.52
N GLY A 147 18.07 21.12 -32.77
CA GLY A 147 17.33 19.97 -33.32
C GLY A 147 16.93 20.13 -34.79
N GLY A 148 16.42 19.07 -35.44
CA GLY A 148 15.91 19.11 -36.82
C GLY A 148 16.92 18.87 -37.95
N GLY A 149 18.20 18.61 -37.65
CA GLY A 149 19.22 18.28 -38.66
C GLY A 149 19.15 16.83 -39.16
N THR A 150 19.91 16.51 -40.22
CA THR A 150 20.06 15.14 -40.74
C THR A 150 20.41 14.17 -39.60
N ASN A 151 19.56 13.16 -39.37
CA ASN A 151 19.61 12.17 -38.26
C ASN A 151 19.14 12.63 -36.86
N GLN A 152 18.48 13.79 -36.71
CA GLN A 152 18.03 14.31 -35.40
C GLN A 152 16.50 14.28 -35.17
N GLY A 153 15.73 13.70 -36.10
CA GLY A 153 14.25 13.77 -36.05
C GLY A 153 13.71 15.19 -36.25
N THR A 154 12.39 15.37 -36.29
CA THR A 154 11.75 16.68 -36.55
C THR A 154 11.62 17.56 -35.31
N ALA A 155 11.86 17.02 -34.12
CA ALA A 155 11.72 17.75 -32.86
C ALA A 155 12.81 18.83 -32.70
N LYS A 156 12.44 20.02 -32.23
CA LYS A 156 13.35 21.14 -31.96
C LYS A 156 13.31 21.48 -30.48
N ILE A 157 14.43 21.35 -29.78
CA ILE A 157 14.52 21.72 -28.36
C ILE A 157 14.84 23.21 -28.26
N SER A 158 14.00 23.98 -27.58
CA SER A 158 14.15 25.42 -27.32
C SER A 158 14.37 25.67 -25.82
N LEU A 159 15.46 26.33 -25.42
CA LEU A 159 15.84 26.63 -24.02
C LEU A 159 15.87 28.13 -23.70
N GLY A 160 14.88 28.71 -23.02
CA GLY A 160 14.97 30.14 -22.67
C GLY A 160 13.97 30.64 -21.64
N MET A 161 13.96 31.96 -21.42
CA MET A 161 13.27 32.56 -20.28
C MET A 161 11.82 32.90 -20.63
N SER A 162 10.89 32.45 -19.78
CA SER A 162 9.49 32.89 -19.79
C SER A 162 9.38 34.38 -19.44
N SER A 163 8.27 35.02 -19.83
CA SER A 163 7.89 36.37 -19.36
C SER A 163 7.80 36.49 -17.83
N GLY A 164 7.71 35.37 -17.11
CA GLY A 164 7.80 35.29 -15.65
C GLY A 164 9.20 34.94 -15.09
N ASN A 165 10.29 35.19 -15.83
CA ASN A 165 11.67 34.92 -15.39
C ASN A 165 12.00 33.45 -15.05
N ARG A 166 11.28 32.48 -15.65
CA ARG A 166 11.54 31.04 -15.48
C ARG A 166 12.29 30.48 -16.68
N LEU A 167 13.31 29.65 -16.46
CA LEU A 167 13.95 28.88 -17.53
C LEU A 167 12.99 27.78 -18.01
N LEU A 168 12.68 27.75 -19.30
CA LEU A 168 11.81 26.78 -19.95
C LEU A 168 12.58 25.98 -21.00
N MET A 169 12.21 24.71 -21.16
CA MET A 169 12.71 23.81 -22.21
C MET A 169 11.51 23.23 -22.96
N GLN A 170 11.42 23.42 -24.29
CA GLN A 170 10.31 22.95 -25.13
C GLN A 170 10.85 22.06 -26.25
N ALA A 171 10.33 20.85 -26.46
CA ALA A 171 10.79 19.93 -27.52
C ALA A 171 9.99 20.02 -28.83
N ASP A 172 8.78 20.61 -28.81
CA ASP A 172 7.93 20.83 -29.98
C ASP A 172 6.88 21.94 -29.74
N SER A 173 6.42 22.59 -30.80
CA SER A 173 5.40 23.65 -30.82
C SER A 173 3.97 23.17 -30.57
N THR A 174 3.69 21.88 -30.69
CA THR A 174 2.36 21.27 -30.48
C THR A 174 2.13 20.73 -29.08
N ASP A 175 3.17 20.64 -28.26
CA ASP A 175 3.07 20.06 -26.92
C ASP A 175 3.13 21.16 -25.85
N TYR A 176 1.97 21.80 -25.65
CA TYR A 176 1.72 22.75 -24.56
C TYR A 176 1.34 22.02 -23.25
N SER A 177 1.75 20.77 -23.05
CA SER A 177 1.30 20.00 -21.87
C SER A 177 2.33 19.01 -21.31
N ASP A 178 3.25 18.48 -22.11
CA ASP A 178 4.36 17.68 -21.58
C ASP A 178 5.67 18.47 -21.50
N THR A 179 5.82 19.18 -20.37
CA THR A 179 7.14 19.59 -19.86
C THR A 179 8.02 18.36 -19.68
N PHE A 180 9.24 18.39 -20.23
CA PHE A 180 10.35 17.53 -19.83
C PHE A 180 10.37 17.41 -18.29
N PRO A 181 10.58 16.22 -17.69
CA PRO A 181 10.06 15.85 -16.36
C PRO A 181 10.69 16.56 -15.15
N ILE A 182 11.34 17.71 -15.33
CA ILE A 182 11.76 18.60 -14.26
C ILE A 182 10.67 19.66 -14.06
N ASN A 183 9.63 19.28 -13.32
CA ASN A 183 8.66 20.22 -12.76
C ASN A 183 9.31 20.96 -11.55
N ILE A 184 10.04 22.05 -11.78
CA ILE A 184 10.38 22.99 -10.70
C ILE A 184 9.30 24.06 -10.66
N ASN A 185 8.20 23.76 -9.97
CA ASN A 185 7.25 24.78 -9.55
C ASN A 185 7.62 25.25 -8.13
N GLY A 186 8.31 26.38 -8.07
CA GLY A 186 8.72 27.08 -6.85
C GLY A 186 10.03 27.85 -7.05
N ASN A 187 10.23 28.93 -6.29
CA ASN A 187 11.58 29.31 -5.87
C ASN A 187 12.20 28.07 -5.18
N ALA A 188 13.52 27.99 -5.04
CA ALA A 188 14.15 26.98 -4.18
C ALA A 188 13.76 27.24 -2.70
N THR A 189 12.52 26.89 -2.36
CA THR A 189 11.87 27.09 -1.07
C THR A 189 10.89 25.94 -0.89
N THR A 190 11.38 24.91 -0.21
CA THR A 190 10.65 23.91 0.58
C THR A 190 9.20 23.60 0.18
N LEU A 191 9.02 22.40 -0.38
CA LEU A 191 7.90 21.46 -0.22
C LEU A 191 6.79 21.83 0.81
N ALA A 192 5.98 22.84 0.55
CA ALA A 192 4.88 23.23 1.42
C ALA A 192 3.67 23.62 0.56
N GLY A 193 2.84 22.64 0.19
CA GLY A 193 1.57 22.94 -0.49
C GLY A 193 0.87 21.80 -1.21
N TYR A 194 1.53 20.66 -1.47
CA TYR A 194 0.83 19.50 -1.99
C TYR A 194 0.14 18.73 -0.86
N THR A 195 -1.18 18.60 -0.93
CA THR A 195 -1.91 17.53 -0.21
C THR A 195 -1.38 16.18 -0.74
N PRO A 196 -0.88 15.27 0.14
CA PRO A 196 -0.14 14.07 -0.28
C PRO A 196 -0.83 13.13 -1.27
N SER A 197 -2.16 13.20 -1.40
CA SER A 197 -2.98 12.23 -2.13
C SER A 197 -2.85 12.27 -3.65
N THR A 198 -2.17 13.26 -4.24
CA THR A 198 -2.04 13.39 -5.71
C THR A 198 -0.60 13.54 -6.19
N LEU A 199 0.38 13.38 -5.29
CA LEU A 199 1.78 13.37 -5.70
C LEU A 199 2.09 12.03 -6.37
N PRO A 200 2.68 12.02 -7.57
CA PRO A 200 3.10 10.78 -8.21
C PRO A 200 4.17 10.13 -7.33
N VAL A 201 3.81 9.01 -6.69
CA VAL A 201 4.74 8.17 -5.95
C VAL A 201 5.32 7.13 -6.92
N SER A 202 6.58 6.74 -6.72
CA SER A 202 7.18 5.71 -7.55
C SER A 202 6.40 4.39 -7.41
N THR A 203 6.29 3.63 -8.50
CA THR A 203 5.53 2.37 -8.52
C THR A 203 5.95 1.37 -7.42
N PRO A 204 7.22 1.25 -6.99
CA PRO A 204 7.59 0.36 -5.89
C PRO A 204 7.03 0.82 -4.55
N VAL A 205 6.94 2.14 -4.33
CA VAL A 205 6.43 2.72 -3.08
C VAL A 205 4.91 2.59 -3.03
N GLN A 206 4.20 2.79 -4.15
CA GLN A 206 2.76 2.51 -4.21
C GLN A 206 2.48 1.04 -3.91
N THR A 207 3.26 0.14 -4.51
CA THR A 207 3.12 -1.31 -4.27
C THR A 207 3.36 -1.67 -2.80
N ALA A 208 4.35 -1.04 -2.16
CA ALA A 208 4.61 -1.23 -0.73
C ALA A 208 3.43 -0.75 0.14
N PHE A 209 2.84 0.42 -0.17
CA PHE A 209 1.67 0.92 0.54
C PHE A 209 0.45 0.03 0.35
N ASP A 210 0.15 -0.39 -0.89
CA ASP A 210 -0.98 -1.29 -1.18
C ASP A 210 -0.81 -2.63 -0.45
N THR A 211 0.42 -3.14 -0.37
CA THR A 211 0.75 -4.36 0.38
C THR A 211 0.50 -4.19 1.88
N VAL A 212 0.89 -3.05 2.46
CA VAL A 212 0.66 -2.74 3.88
C VAL A 212 -0.83 -2.58 4.16
N GLU A 213 -1.56 -1.88 3.31
CA GLU A 213 -3.00 -1.64 3.49
C GLU A 213 -3.81 -2.93 3.36
N ALA A 214 -3.46 -3.79 2.40
CA ALA A 214 -4.04 -5.12 2.27
C ALA A 214 -3.76 -5.98 3.52
N ALA A 215 -2.53 -5.94 4.04
CA ALA A 215 -2.18 -6.67 5.25
C ALA A 215 -2.91 -6.15 6.50
N LEU A 216 -3.15 -4.83 6.58
CA LEU A 216 -3.89 -4.20 7.68
C LEU A 216 -5.38 -4.52 7.62
N SER A 217 -5.96 -4.52 6.42
CA SER A 217 -7.37 -4.87 6.17
C SER A 217 -7.73 -6.31 6.56
N LEU A 218 -6.74 -7.19 6.68
CA LEU A 218 -6.91 -8.58 7.14
C LEU A 218 -6.86 -8.73 8.67
N LYS A 219 -6.54 -7.67 9.42
CA LYS A 219 -6.49 -7.72 10.89
C LYS A 219 -7.88 -7.46 11.50
N SER A 220 -8.18 -8.11 12.63
CA SER A 220 -9.38 -7.79 13.42
C SER A 220 -9.18 -6.49 14.22
N PRO A 221 -10.27 -5.73 14.52
CA PRO A 221 -10.20 -4.54 15.36
C PRO A 221 -9.63 -4.80 16.76
N LEU A 222 -8.94 -3.81 17.34
CA LEU A 222 -8.40 -3.91 18.71
C LEU A 222 -9.52 -3.90 19.77
N ALA A 223 -10.50 -3.00 19.60
CA ALA A 223 -11.63 -2.88 20.51
C ALA A 223 -12.79 -3.76 20.01
N SER A 224 -13.26 -4.66 20.86
CA SER A 224 -14.42 -5.52 20.61
C SER A 224 -14.40 -6.24 19.25
N PRO A 225 -13.34 -7.02 18.92
CA PRO A 225 -13.28 -7.76 17.67
C PRO A 225 -14.46 -8.73 17.54
N VAL A 226 -15.05 -8.78 16.35
CA VAL A 226 -15.96 -9.86 15.96
C VAL A 226 -15.13 -10.90 15.21
N PHE A 227 -14.92 -12.07 15.82
CA PHE A 227 -14.24 -13.18 15.17
C PHE A 227 -15.22 -13.99 14.31
N THR A 228 -14.78 -14.39 13.11
CA THR A 228 -15.54 -15.26 12.19
C THR A 228 -14.76 -16.57 11.94
N GLY A 229 -15.43 -17.60 11.40
CA GLY A 229 -14.83 -18.92 11.19
C GLY A 229 -14.65 -19.71 12.49
N THR A 230 -13.52 -20.41 12.65
CA THR A 230 -13.16 -21.21 13.84
C THR A 230 -11.92 -20.62 14.54
N PRO A 231 -12.07 -19.57 15.36
CA PRO A 231 -10.95 -18.94 16.06
C PRO A 231 -10.26 -19.92 17.00
N THR A 232 -8.93 -19.90 17.02
CA THR A 232 -8.13 -20.70 17.95
C THR A 232 -7.42 -19.78 18.93
N ALA A 233 -7.27 -20.24 20.18
CA ALA A 233 -6.49 -19.58 21.21
C ALA A 233 -5.69 -20.66 21.97
N PRO A 234 -4.56 -20.31 22.60
CA PRO A 234 -3.84 -21.24 23.47
C PRO A 234 -4.73 -21.69 24.64
N THR A 235 -4.85 -22.99 24.87
CA THR A 235 -5.60 -23.55 26.01
C THR A 235 -4.85 -23.27 27.30
N PRO A 236 -5.41 -22.47 28.23
CA PRO A 236 -4.78 -22.24 29.53
C PRO A 236 -4.77 -23.52 30.38
N ALA A 237 -3.85 -23.60 31.35
CA ALA A 237 -3.90 -24.63 32.38
C ALA A 237 -5.16 -24.49 33.25
N GLN A 238 -5.67 -25.61 33.78
CA GLN A 238 -6.85 -25.64 34.64
C GLN A 238 -6.66 -24.76 35.89
N GLY A 239 -7.73 -24.12 36.37
CA GLY A 239 -7.68 -23.22 37.54
C GLY A 239 -7.21 -21.79 37.23
N ASN A 240 -6.90 -21.48 35.97
CA ASN A 240 -6.52 -20.12 35.59
C ASN A 240 -7.71 -19.14 35.66
N ASN A 241 -7.55 -18.01 36.36
CA ASN A 241 -8.57 -16.98 36.59
C ASN A 241 -8.24 -15.62 35.95
N SER A 242 -7.37 -15.61 34.94
CA SER A 242 -7.02 -14.37 34.22
C SER A 242 -8.14 -13.91 33.28
N THR A 243 -8.00 -12.71 32.71
CA THR A 243 -8.92 -12.13 31.72
C THR A 243 -8.71 -12.66 30.29
N ARG A 244 -8.00 -13.77 30.11
CA ARG A 244 -7.77 -14.39 28.80
C ARG A 244 -9.02 -15.08 28.27
N LEU A 245 -9.12 -15.23 26.95
CA LEU A 245 -10.18 -16.01 26.32
C LEU A 245 -10.12 -17.47 26.79
N ALA A 246 -11.27 -18.02 27.17
CA ALA A 246 -11.40 -19.45 27.48
C ALA A 246 -11.56 -20.24 26.18
N THR A 247 -10.71 -21.26 25.97
CA THR A 247 -10.90 -22.21 24.86
C THR A 247 -11.96 -23.23 25.20
N THR A 248 -12.55 -23.87 24.19
CA THR A 248 -13.51 -24.97 24.38
C THR A 248 -12.89 -26.11 25.20
N ALA A 249 -11.63 -26.47 24.95
CA ALA A 249 -10.92 -27.49 25.72
C ALA A 249 -10.75 -27.12 27.21
N TYR A 250 -10.48 -25.85 27.54
CA TYR A 250 -10.40 -25.40 28.93
C TYR A 250 -11.76 -25.53 29.64
N VAL A 251 -12.85 -25.12 28.98
CA VAL A 251 -14.20 -25.20 29.53
C VAL A 251 -14.64 -26.66 29.71
N ASP A 252 -14.40 -27.51 28.71
CA ASP A 252 -14.76 -28.92 28.74
C ASP A 252 -14.01 -29.67 29.86
N THR A 253 -12.70 -29.45 29.97
CA THR A 253 -11.89 -30.01 31.08
C THR A 253 -12.35 -29.48 32.44
N GLY A 254 -12.72 -28.20 32.53
CA GLY A 254 -13.26 -27.60 33.75
C GLY A 254 -14.64 -28.15 34.16
N LEU A 255 -15.44 -28.59 33.19
CA LEU A 255 -16.76 -29.16 33.42
C LEU A 255 -16.71 -30.66 33.71
N ALA A 256 -15.75 -31.40 33.16
CA ALA A 256 -15.62 -32.85 33.32
C ALA A 256 -15.57 -33.33 34.78
N GLY A 257 -15.07 -32.50 35.70
CA GLY A 257 -15.03 -32.80 37.14
C GLY A 257 -16.27 -32.39 37.93
N LYS A 258 -17.25 -31.72 37.30
CA LYS A 258 -18.48 -31.26 37.97
C LYS A 258 -19.59 -32.29 37.80
N LEU A 259 -20.36 -32.49 38.86
CA LEU A 259 -21.61 -33.24 38.81
C LEU A 259 -22.58 -32.54 37.84
N ASN A 260 -23.15 -33.27 36.88
CA ASN A 260 -24.18 -32.73 36.00
C ASN A 260 -25.43 -32.41 36.84
N THR A 261 -25.72 -31.12 37.02
CA THR A 261 -26.82 -30.62 37.86
C THR A 261 -28.05 -30.20 37.06
N SER A 262 -28.04 -30.38 35.73
CA SER A 262 -29.20 -30.06 34.89
C SER A 262 -30.26 -31.16 35.00
N GLY A 263 -31.31 -30.94 35.79
CA GLY A 263 -32.56 -31.72 35.72
C GLY A 263 -32.75 -32.90 36.67
N GLY A 264 -32.07 -32.95 37.83
CA GLY A 264 -32.56 -33.67 39.01
C GLY A 264 -32.64 -35.21 38.95
N VAL A 265 -31.97 -35.87 38.01
CA VAL A 265 -31.79 -37.33 38.04
C VAL A 265 -30.34 -37.66 37.77
N LEU A 266 -29.64 -38.18 38.77
CA LEU A 266 -28.33 -38.78 38.56
C LEU A 266 -28.53 -40.09 37.78
N ALA A 267 -28.01 -40.15 36.55
CA ALA A 267 -27.83 -41.41 35.85
C ALA A 267 -26.66 -42.17 36.51
N GLY A 268 -26.95 -42.88 37.61
CA GLY A 268 -25.95 -43.61 38.39
C GLY A 268 -26.06 -43.38 39.89
N GLY A 269 -25.22 -44.05 40.67
CA GLY A 269 -25.18 -43.87 42.13
C GLY A 269 -24.45 -42.59 42.54
N MET A 270 -24.94 -41.92 43.58
CA MET A 270 -24.20 -40.89 44.31
C MET A 270 -23.30 -41.56 45.33
N THR A 271 -21.99 -41.36 45.20
CA THR A 271 -21.02 -41.81 46.22
C THR A 271 -20.40 -40.59 46.88
N ILE A 272 -20.73 -40.33 48.15
CA ILE A 272 -20.03 -39.31 48.94
C ILE A 272 -18.85 -40.01 49.62
N VAL A 273 -17.68 -39.92 48.98
CA VAL A 273 -16.40 -40.39 49.52
C VAL A 273 -15.81 -39.23 50.32
N ALA A 274 -15.56 -39.39 51.62
CA ALA A 274 -14.66 -38.45 52.29
C ALA A 274 -13.26 -38.69 51.75
N ASP A 275 -12.58 -37.60 51.39
CA ASP A 275 -11.20 -37.61 50.92
C ASP A 275 -10.30 -38.33 51.94
N GLY A 276 -9.73 -39.47 51.54
CA GLY A 276 -8.76 -40.21 52.34
C GLY A 276 -9.02 -41.71 52.50
N GLY A 277 -8.66 -42.50 51.49
CA GLY A 277 -8.28 -43.90 51.68
C GLY A 277 -9.33 -44.94 51.28
N SER A 278 -8.85 -45.95 50.56
CA SER A 278 -9.54 -47.15 50.09
C SER A 278 -10.41 -47.85 51.16
N GLY A 279 -11.68 -47.48 51.24
CA GLY A 279 -12.71 -48.06 52.11
C GLY A 279 -14.10 -47.59 51.71
N ALA A 280 -15.15 -48.37 52.03
CA ALA A 280 -16.53 -48.11 51.62
C ALA A 280 -17.01 -46.66 51.88
N PRO A 281 -17.94 -46.10 51.06
CA PRO A 281 -18.38 -44.72 51.22
C PRO A 281 -19.03 -44.48 52.60
N LEU A 282 -18.80 -43.30 53.18
CA LEU A 282 -19.48 -42.88 54.41
C LEU A 282 -21.00 -42.86 54.22
N LEU A 283 -21.46 -42.37 53.07
CA LEU A 283 -22.83 -42.47 52.60
C LEU A 283 -22.86 -42.74 51.09
N GLY A 284 -23.45 -43.87 50.69
CA GLY A 284 -23.68 -44.22 49.29
C GLY A 284 -25.17 -44.37 49.00
N LEU A 285 -25.67 -43.72 47.94
CA LEU A 285 -27.03 -43.88 47.42
C LEU A 285 -26.93 -44.41 46.00
N ARG A 286 -27.29 -45.67 45.77
CA ARG A 286 -27.10 -46.30 44.45
C ARG A 286 -28.26 -47.21 44.08
N ASN A 287 -28.51 -47.29 42.79
CA ASN A 287 -29.29 -48.37 42.20
C ASN A 287 -28.32 -49.51 41.83
N THR A 288 -28.62 -50.74 42.25
CA THR A 288 -27.77 -51.90 41.93
C THR A 288 -28.07 -52.39 40.51
N ASN A 289 -27.15 -53.15 39.90
CA ASN A 289 -27.37 -53.80 38.60
C ASN A 289 -28.53 -54.82 38.62
N ASN A 290 -29.12 -55.06 39.79
CA ASN A 290 -30.24 -55.96 40.02
C ASN A 290 -31.54 -55.21 40.32
N GLY A 291 -31.57 -53.88 40.13
CA GLY A 291 -32.78 -53.05 40.27
C GLY A 291 -33.16 -52.66 41.70
N ASN A 292 -32.28 -52.87 42.69
CA ASN A 292 -32.55 -52.44 44.07
C ASN A 292 -32.02 -51.03 44.32
N ALA A 293 -32.82 -50.19 44.97
CA ALA A 293 -32.37 -48.92 45.53
C ALA A 293 -31.76 -49.15 46.93
N VAL A 294 -30.53 -48.69 47.13
CA VAL A 294 -29.74 -48.93 48.34
C VAL A 294 -29.13 -47.65 48.90
N MET A 295 -29.30 -47.43 50.21
CA MET A 295 -28.55 -46.50 51.04
C MET A 295 -27.59 -47.29 51.94
N SER A 296 -26.29 -47.03 51.80
CA SER A 296 -25.25 -47.71 52.58
C SER A 296 -24.49 -46.73 53.46
N PHE A 297 -24.25 -47.11 54.71
CA PHE A 297 -23.41 -46.38 55.66
C PHE A 297 -22.11 -47.15 55.90
N GLY A 298 -20.97 -46.45 55.74
CA GLY A 298 -19.63 -47.00 55.93
C GLY A 298 -18.81 -46.23 56.95
N ALA A 299 -17.71 -46.84 57.42
CA ALA A 299 -16.69 -46.20 58.26
C ALA A 299 -15.31 -46.47 57.65
N ALA A 300 -14.39 -45.50 57.72
CA ALA A 300 -13.06 -45.58 57.12
C ALA A 300 -12.31 -46.87 57.53
N GLY A 301 -11.73 -47.57 56.55
CA GLY A 301 -10.93 -48.79 56.78
C GLY A 301 -11.70 -50.13 56.79
N ARG A 302 -13.01 -50.13 56.53
CA ARG A 302 -13.80 -51.38 56.41
C ARG A 302 -14.19 -51.68 54.95
N THR A 303 -14.00 -52.92 54.52
CA THR A 303 -14.31 -53.42 53.16
C THR A 303 -15.78 -53.79 52.96
N THR A 304 -16.59 -53.79 54.02
CA THR A 304 -18.04 -54.10 53.99
C THR A 304 -18.82 -53.02 54.72
N ALA A 305 -19.96 -52.60 54.14
CA ALA A 305 -20.87 -51.63 54.76
C ALA A 305 -21.41 -52.18 56.10
N LEU A 306 -21.47 -51.33 57.13
CA LEU A 306 -21.91 -51.73 58.47
C LEU A 306 -23.40 -52.08 58.52
N ALA A 307 -24.22 -51.34 57.77
CA ALA A 307 -25.63 -51.62 57.56
C ALA A 307 -26.05 -51.11 56.18
N THR A 308 -26.84 -51.91 55.48
CA THR A 308 -27.50 -51.51 54.23
C THR A 308 -28.98 -51.31 54.53
N ILE A 309 -29.50 -50.13 54.19
CA ILE A 309 -30.95 -49.87 54.19
C ILE A 309 -31.37 -49.82 52.73
N GLY A 310 -32.37 -50.61 52.37
CA GLY A 310 -32.84 -50.62 50.99
C GLY A 310 -34.23 -51.18 50.85
N GLN A 311 -34.71 -51.16 49.62
CA GLN A 311 -35.92 -51.85 49.22
C GLN A 311 -35.57 -52.97 48.25
N ARG A 312 -36.11 -54.16 48.51
CA ARG A 312 -36.02 -55.30 47.59
C ARG A 312 -37.05 -55.14 46.47
N VAL A 313 -36.85 -55.83 45.34
CA VAL A 313 -37.80 -55.89 44.22
C VAL A 313 -39.21 -56.34 44.60
N ASN A 314 -39.37 -57.10 45.70
CA ASN A 314 -40.67 -57.52 46.22
C ASN A 314 -41.33 -56.45 47.12
N GLY A 315 -40.74 -55.27 47.25
CA GLY A 315 -41.27 -54.15 48.03
C GLY A 315 -40.83 -54.14 49.50
N ASN A 316 -40.21 -55.20 50.02
CA ASN A 316 -39.75 -55.27 51.40
C ASN A 316 -38.66 -54.22 51.66
N THR A 317 -38.79 -53.48 52.77
CA THR A 317 -37.71 -52.65 53.30
C THR A 317 -36.80 -53.51 54.15
N PHE A 318 -35.48 -53.36 54.04
CA PHE A 318 -34.55 -54.17 54.82
C PHE A 318 -33.49 -53.33 55.52
N ILE A 319 -33.01 -53.84 56.67
CA ILE A 319 -31.86 -53.32 57.40
C ILE A 319 -30.90 -54.50 57.65
N GLY A 320 -29.76 -54.50 56.96
CA GLY A 320 -28.72 -55.53 57.14
C GLY A 320 -27.93 -55.87 55.87
N ALA A 321 -27.02 -56.82 55.97
CA ALA A 321 -26.26 -57.33 54.82
C ALA A 321 -26.69 -58.76 54.49
N ASN A 322 -27.00 -59.02 53.22
CA ASN A 322 -27.31 -60.35 52.66
C ASN A 322 -28.62 -60.98 53.22
N THR A 323 -28.66 -62.32 53.33
CA THR A 323 -29.82 -63.10 53.80
C THR A 323 -30.02 -63.08 55.32
N ASN A 324 -29.15 -62.41 56.08
CA ASN A 324 -29.21 -62.30 57.53
C ASN A 324 -29.53 -60.86 57.96
N GLY A 325 -30.62 -60.30 57.44
CA GLY A 325 -31.08 -58.95 57.74
C GLY A 325 -32.47 -58.93 58.38
N TRP A 326 -32.86 -57.77 58.89
CA TRP A 326 -34.25 -57.51 59.26
C TRP A 326 -35.01 -57.13 57.99
N ASP A 327 -36.05 -57.87 57.61
CA ASP A 327 -36.91 -57.52 56.48
C ASP A 327 -38.31 -57.13 56.97
N PHE A 328 -38.74 -55.91 56.68
CA PHE A 328 -40.07 -55.37 56.92
C PHE A 328 -40.91 -55.63 55.66
N ALA A 329 -41.79 -56.62 55.73
CA ALA A 329 -42.64 -56.98 54.61
C ALA A 329 -43.87 -56.04 54.55
N PRO A 330 -44.40 -55.75 53.34
CA PRO A 330 -45.60 -54.94 53.17
C PRO A 330 -46.85 -55.51 53.86
N ASP A 331 -46.87 -56.81 54.15
CA ASP A 331 -47.96 -57.51 54.85
C ASP A 331 -47.92 -57.34 56.39
N GLY A 332 -46.96 -56.57 56.90
CA GLY A 332 -46.76 -56.32 58.33
C GLY A 332 -45.91 -57.37 59.05
N THR A 333 -45.45 -58.41 58.35
CA THR A 333 -44.54 -59.40 58.91
C THR A 333 -43.13 -58.82 59.04
N LEU A 334 -42.53 -58.94 60.22
CA LEU A 334 -41.11 -58.65 60.44
C LEU A 334 -40.31 -59.95 60.42
N TRP A 335 -39.44 -60.08 59.43
CA TRP A 335 -38.49 -61.18 59.34
C TRP A 335 -37.25 -60.83 60.14
N LEU A 336 -36.90 -61.72 61.06
CA LEU A 336 -35.77 -61.59 61.96
C LEU A 336 -34.54 -62.33 61.40
N PRO A 337 -33.32 -61.92 61.78
CA PRO A 337 -32.12 -62.67 61.45
C PRO A 337 -32.21 -64.14 61.90
N GLY A 338 -31.73 -65.07 61.08
CA GLY A 338 -31.75 -66.51 61.40
C GLY A 338 -33.09 -67.21 61.15
N GLY A 339 -34.02 -66.58 60.43
CA GLY A 339 -35.26 -67.21 59.95
C GLY A 339 -36.46 -67.10 60.90
N GLY A 340 -36.31 -66.43 62.04
CA GLY A 340 -37.44 -66.08 62.91
C GLY A 340 -38.37 -65.05 62.25
N ARG A 341 -39.63 -65.02 62.69
CA ARG A 341 -40.61 -64.05 62.18
C ARG A 341 -41.48 -63.55 63.31
N LEU A 342 -41.84 -62.28 63.26
CA LEU A 342 -42.96 -61.71 64.01
C LEU A 342 -44.08 -61.47 63.00
N GLY A 343 -45.18 -62.20 63.16
CA GLY A 343 -46.37 -62.02 62.32
C GLY A 343 -47.03 -60.67 62.57
N SER A 344 -47.84 -60.21 61.61
CA SER A 344 -48.63 -58.99 61.74
C SER A 344 -49.66 -59.03 62.88
N ASP A 345 -49.97 -60.23 63.37
CA ASP A 345 -50.79 -60.54 64.53
C ASP A 345 -50.03 -60.51 65.87
N GLY A 346 -48.73 -60.22 65.86
CA GLY A 346 -47.86 -60.23 67.04
C GLY A 346 -47.38 -61.63 67.47
N ASN A 347 -47.74 -62.67 66.72
CA ASN A 347 -47.30 -64.03 66.97
C ASN A 347 -45.82 -64.20 66.56
N VAL A 348 -45.06 -65.03 67.27
CA VAL A 348 -43.63 -65.22 67.00
C VAL A 348 -43.38 -66.62 66.44
N PHE A 349 -42.76 -66.71 65.26
CA PHE A 349 -42.30 -67.95 64.69
C PHE A 349 -40.89 -68.27 65.19
N LEU A 350 -40.74 -69.44 65.81
CA LEU A 350 -39.46 -69.92 66.32
C LEU A 350 -38.86 -70.92 65.33
N PRO A 351 -37.78 -70.56 64.61
CA PRO A 351 -37.24 -71.38 63.53
C PRO A 351 -36.70 -72.72 64.02
N TYR A 352 -36.17 -72.77 65.25
CA TYR A 352 -35.69 -74.00 65.87
C TYR A 352 -36.79 -75.06 66.05
N PHE A 353 -38.01 -74.63 66.37
CA PHE A 353 -39.17 -75.51 66.54
C PHE A 353 -40.01 -75.63 65.27
N ASN A 354 -39.70 -74.83 64.24
CA ASN A 354 -40.46 -74.72 62.99
C ASN A 354 -41.97 -74.49 63.22
N GLU A 355 -42.33 -73.79 64.31
CA GLU A 355 -43.70 -73.55 64.74
C GLU A 355 -43.89 -72.13 65.28
N TRP A 356 -45.14 -71.67 65.30
CA TRP A 356 -45.54 -70.44 65.96
C TRP A 356 -45.63 -70.64 67.49
N ILE A 357 -45.25 -69.62 68.26
CA ILE A 357 -45.27 -69.67 69.73
C ILE A 357 -46.66 -69.93 70.28
N SER A 358 -47.72 -69.46 69.61
CA SER A 358 -49.11 -69.78 69.95
C SER A 358 -49.41 -71.28 69.92
N ASN A 359 -48.90 -72.02 68.93
CA ASN A 359 -49.07 -73.47 68.84
C ASN A 359 -48.28 -74.20 69.93
N ILE A 360 -47.05 -73.74 70.21
CA ILE A 360 -46.21 -74.29 71.27
C ILE A 360 -46.90 -74.10 72.62
N LEU A 361 -47.37 -72.89 72.93
CA LEU A 361 -48.10 -72.58 74.16
C LEU A 361 -49.41 -73.38 74.27
N ALA A 362 -50.15 -73.55 73.17
CA ALA A 362 -51.34 -74.38 73.15
C ALA A 362 -51.05 -75.84 73.51
N ARG A 363 -49.93 -76.40 73.02
CA ARG A 363 -49.49 -77.76 73.36
C ARG A 363 -48.95 -77.87 74.78
N SER A 364 -48.22 -76.87 75.25
CA SER A 364 -47.67 -76.82 76.61
C SER A 364 -48.77 -76.64 77.67
N ASN A 365 -49.89 -76.00 77.33
CA ASN A 365 -51.04 -75.82 78.20
C ASN A 365 -52.08 -76.96 78.09
N ARG A 366 -51.75 -78.09 77.46
CA ARG A 366 -52.60 -79.29 77.47
C ARG A 366 -52.22 -80.21 78.62
N LEU A 367 -53.15 -80.41 79.54
CA LEU A 367 -53.03 -81.39 80.62
C LEU A 367 -53.74 -82.69 80.22
N ARG A 368 -53.14 -83.84 80.52
CA ARG A 368 -53.69 -85.16 80.17
C ARG A 368 -54.82 -85.54 81.14
N TYR A 369 -56.07 -85.44 80.72
CA TYR A 369 -57.24 -85.82 81.54
C TYR A 369 -57.62 -87.29 81.28
N GLY A 370 -56.87 -88.22 81.90
CA GLY A 370 -57.12 -89.66 81.78
C GLY A 370 -56.68 -90.28 80.44
N GLY A 371 -56.73 -91.61 80.36
CA GLY A 371 -55.97 -92.43 79.41
C GLY A 371 -56.29 -92.31 77.91
N VAL A 372 -57.28 -91.50 77.48
CA VAL A 372 -57.75 -91.55 76.08
C VAL A 372 -57.91 -90.18 75.39
N GLN A 373 -58.02 -89.03 76.06
CA GLN A 373 -58.15 -87.72 75.38
C GLN A 373 -57.45 -86.56 76.11
N TRP A 374 -56.92 -85.60 75.32
CA TRP A 374 -56.29 -84.37 75.79
C TRP A 374 -57.33 -83.24 75.89
N ALA A 375 -57.30 -82.44 76.96
CA ALA A 375 -58.19 -81.29 77.15
C ALA A 375 -57.38 -79.99 77.35
N ASP A 376 -57.89 -78.87 76.82
CA ASP A 376 -57.28 -77.55 76.95
C ASP A 376 -57.51 -76.98 78.37
N VAL A 377 -56.50 -76.36 78.99
CA VAL A 377 -56.55 -75.84 80.38
C VAL A 377 -56.98 -74.35 80.42
N ARG A 378 -58.01 -73.97 79.65
CA ARG A 378 -58.61 -72.64 79.76
C ARG A 378 -60.04 -72.71 80.23
#